data_AF-A0A558HGY7-F1
#
_entry.id   AF-A0A558HGY7-F1
#
_cell.length_a   1.000
_cell.length_b   1.000
_cell.length_c   1.000
_cell.angle_alpha   90.00
_cell.angle_beta   90.00
_cell.angle_gamma   90.00
#
_symmetry.space_group_name_H-M   'P 1'
#
loop_
_entity.id
_entity.type
_entity.pdbx_description
1 polymer ?
#
loop_
_entity_poly.entity_id
_entity_poly.type
_entity_poly.pdbx_seq_one_letter_code
_entity_poly.pdbx_strand_id
1 'polypeptide(L)'
;MLGGISIWQLLIVLGIIILIFGTKKLRNVGSDLGGAVKGFKGAMKEEEKKSEETAAQQKVAHEESRGETIDVEAKSHDTADKRS
;
A
#
# COMPACT_ATOMS: atom_id res chain seq x y z
N MET A 1 -25.48 -19.51 0.15
CA MET A 1 -26.33 -19.27 1.34
C MET A 1 -25.63 -18.38 2.36
N LEU A 2 -25.03 -17.25 1.94
CA LEU A 2 -24.28 -16.33 2.83
C LEU A 2 -24.66 -14.87 2.58
N GLY A 3 -25.93 -14.61 2.24
CA GLY A 3 -26.46 -13.26 1.98
C GLY A 3 -27.52 -12.82 2.98
N GLY A 4 -27.50 -13.34 4.21
CA GLY A 4 -28.63 -13.26 5.14
C GLY A 4 -28.55 -12.16 6.20
N ILE A 5 -27.39 -11.54 6.43
CA ILE A 5 -27.26 -10.46 7.41
C ILE A 5 -27.54 -9.14 6.70
N SER A 6 -28.81 -8.77 6.65
CA SER A 6 -29.20 -7.46 6.12
C SER A 6 -28.85 -6.36 7.14
N ILE A 7 -28.40 -5.21 6.62
CA ILE A 7 -27.99 -4.04 7.42
C ILE A 7 -29.08 -3.65 8.43
N TRP A 8 -30.36 -3.82 8.06
CA TRP A 8 -31.50 -3.49 8.92
C TRP A 8 -31.56 -4.33 10.20
N GLN A 9 -31.19 -5.61 10.14
CA GLN A 9 -31.14 -6.49 11.30
C GLN A 9 -30.01 -6.08 12.25
N LEU A 10 -28.85 -5.69 11.71
CA LEU A 10 -27.72 -5.22 12.52
C LEU A 10 -28.07 -3.93 13.28
N LEU A 11 -28.79 -2.99 12.66
CA LEU A 11 -29.23 -1.76 13.35
C LEU A 11 -30.19 -2.04 14.50
N ILE A 12 -31.13 -2.97 14.33
CA ILE A 12 -32.07 -3.37 15.39
C ILE A 12 -31.31 -4.01 16.56
N VAL A 13 -30.40 -4.95 16.27
CA VAL A 13 -29.58 -5.60 17.30
C VAL A 13 -28.69 -4.59 18.03
N LEU A 14 -28.05 -3.69 17.29
CA LEU A 14 -27.23 -2.62 17.86
C LEU A 14 -28.05 -1.71 18.78
N GLY A 15 -29.28 -1.38 18.40
CA GLY A 15 -30.21 -0.62 19.23
C GLY A 15 -30.49 -1.31 20.56
N ILE A 16 -30.76 -2.61 20.56
CA ILE A 16 -31.00 -3.38 21.79
C ILE A 16 -29.76 -3.38 22.69
N ILE A 17 -28.57 -3.60 22.12
CA ILE A 17 -27.30 -3.56 22.87
C ILE A 17 -27.11 -2.18 23.52
N ILE A 18 -27.38 -1.10 22.78
CA ILE A 18 -27.31 0.27 23.32
C ILE A 18 -28.33 0.48 24.45
N LEU A 19 -29.54 -0.06 24.36
CA LEU A 19 -30.52 0.03 25.44
C LEU A 19 -30.09 -0.72 26.71
N ILE A 20 -29.51 -1.92 26.57
CA ILE A 20 -29.05 -2.74 27.70
C ILE A 20 -27.83 -2.12 28.39
N PHE A 21 -26.82 -1.76 27.61
CA PHE A 21 -25.56 -1.23 28.15
C PHE A 21 -25.62 0.27 28.45
N GLY A 22 -26.56 0.98 27.82
CA GLY A 22 -26.64 2.44 27.83
C GLY A 22 -25.56 3.10 26.95
N THR A 23 -25.86 4.28 26.43
CA THR A 23 -24.91 5.06 25.59
C THR A 23 -23.66 5.51 26.35
N LYS A 24 -23.72 5.63 27.68
CA LYS A 24 -22.60 6.08 28.52
C LYS A 24 -21.47 5.05 28.61
N LYS A 25 -21.80 3.76 28.79
CA LYS A 25 -20.82 2.67 28.75
C LYS A 25 -20.24 2.50 27.35
N LEU A 26 -21.12 2.51 26.34
CA LEU A 26 -20.70 2.33 24.95
C LEU A 26 -19.80 3.49 24.46
N ARG A 27 -20.03 4.73 24.92
CA ARG A 27 -19.16 5.87 24.58
C ARG A 27 -17.78 5.77 25.23
N ASN A 28 -17.72 5.39 26.50
CA ASN A 28 -16.43 5.24 27.18
C ASN A 28 -15.58 4.15 26.51
N VAL A 29 -16.16 2.95 26.32
CA VAL A 29 -15.47 1.83 25.66
C VAL A 29 -15.21 2.12 24.17
N GLY A 30 -16.16 2.76 23.49
CA GLY A 30 -16.04 3.15 22.09
C GLY A 30 -15.00 4.25 21.85
N SER A 31 -14.75 5.13 22.82
CA SER A 31 -13.67 6.12 22.75
C SER A 31 -12.30 5.44 22.82
N ASP A 32 -12.12 4.50 23.74
CA ASP A 32 -10.86 3.79 23.92
C ASP A 32 -10.55 2.90 22.72
N LEU A 33 -11.53 2.09 22.28
CA LEU A 33 -11.40 1.25 21.09
C LEU A 33 -11.30 2.09 19.81
N GLY A 34 -12.08 3.16 19.70
CA GLY A 34 -12.07 4.05 18.54
C GLY A 34 -10.74 4.79 18.38
N GLY A 35 -10.10 5.17 19.48
CA GLY A 35 -8.75 5.74 19.48
C GLY A 35 -7.72 4.75 18.92
N ALA A 36 -7.74 3.50 19.39
CA ALA A 36 -6.83 2.46 18.92
C ALA A 36 -7.03 2.16 17.41
N VAL A 37 -8.28 2.02 16.97
CA VAL A 37 -8.61 1.77 15.56
C VAL A 37 -8.25 2.96 14.68
N LYS A 38 -8.39 4.20 15.16
CA LYS A 38 -7.99 5.41 14.42
C LYS A 38 -6.48 5.46 14.18
N GLY A 39 -5.67 5.08 15.18
CA GLY A 39 -4.22 4.97 15.03
C GLY A 39 -3.84 3.90 13.99
N PHE A 40 -4.46 2.73 14.07
CA PHE A 40 -4.25 1.65 13.10
C PHE A 40 -4.63 2.07 11.67
N LYS A 41 -5.82 2.66 11.47
CA LYS A 41 -6.26 3.17 10.15
C LYS A 41 -5.31 4.25 9.61
N GLY A 42 -4.77 5.10 10.49
CA GLY A 42 -3.77 6.11 10.15
C GLY A 42 -2.48 5.49 9.62
N ALA A 43 -1.90 4.55 10.38
CA ALA A 43 -0.68 3.85 10.00
C ALA A 43 -0.83 3.07 8.68
N MET A 44 -1.94 2.33 8.51
CA MET A 44 -2.23 1.62 7.26
C MET A 44 -2.33 2.57 6.06
N LYS A 45 -2.94 3.74 6.24
CA LYS A 45 -3.07 4.74 5.16
C LYS A 45 -1.74 5.42 4.84
N GLU A 46 -0.85 5.55 5.82
CA GLU A 46 0.51 6.05 5.63
C GLU A 46 1.39 5.02 4.90
N GLU A 47 1.25 3.73 5.23
CA GLU A 47 1.89 2.64 4.51
C GLU A 47 1.38 2.51 3.06
N GLU A 48 0.06 2.62 2.83
CA GLU A 48 -0.52 2.64 1.48
C GLU A 48 0.06 3.79 0.63
N LYS A 49 0.11 5.01 1.18
CA LYS A 49 0.72 6.16 0.48
C LYS A 49 2.21 5.99 0.20
N LYS A 50 2.96 5.44 1.16
CA LYS A 50 4.39 5.16 0.98
C LYS A 50 4.63 4.06 -0.06
N SER A 51 3.71 3.10 -0.16
CA SER A 51 3.71 2.07 -1.20
C SER A 51 3.39 2.65 -2.59
N GLU A 52 2.54 3.67 -2.69
CA GLU A 52 2.25 4.38 -3.95
C GLU A 52 3.42 5.26 -4.42
N GLU A 53 4.11 5.95 -3.51
CA GLU A 53 5.32 6.74 -3.84
C GLU A 53 6.50 5.83 -4.26
N THR A 54 6.65 4.66 -3.64
CA THR A 54 7.69 3.69 -4.02
C THR A 54 7.39 3.04 -5.38
N ALA A 55 6.10 2.80 -5.70
CA ALA A 55 5.68 2.29 -7.01
C ALA A 55 5.90 3.30 -8.16
N ALA A 56 5.78 4.61 -7.88
CA ALA A 56 6.11 5.67 -8.84
C ALA A 56 7.62 5.76 -9.10
N GLN A 57 8.46 5.51 -8.10
CA GLN A 57 9.92 5.58 -8.23
C GLN A 57 10.53 4.34 -8.91
N GLN A 58 9.90 3.17 -8.77
CA GLN A 58 10.33 1.93 -9.43
C GLN A 58 10.02 1.90 -10.93
N LYS A 59 9.07 2.72 -11.40
CA LYS A 59 8.75 2.83 -12.83
C LYS A 59 9.75 3.68 -13.62
N VAL A 60 10.46 4.60 -12.95
CA VAL A 60 11.51 5.43 -13.57
C VAL A 60 12.83 4.63 -13.70
N ALA A 61 13.12 3.74 -12.75
CA ALA A 61 14.34 2.92 -12.78
C ALA A 61 14.30 1.74 -13.78
N HIS A 62 13.13 1.35 -14.30
CA HIS A 62 13.03 0.26 -15.28
C HIS A 62 13.06 0.74 -16.75
N GLU A 63 12.84 2.02 -17.03
CA GLU A 63 12.91 2.55 -18.41
C GLU A 63 14.30 3.04 -18.85
N GLU A 64 15.23 3.26 -17.92
CA GLU A 64 16.59 3.75 -18.26
C GLU A 64 17.57 2.61 -18.64
N SER A 65 17.20 1.34 -18.44
CA SER A 65 18.07 0.19 -18.75
C SER A 65 17.79 -0.48 -20.11
N ARG A 66 16.97 0.14 -20.98
CA ARG A 66 16.66 -0.41 -22.31
C ARG A 66 16.94 0.55 -23.48
N GLY A 67 17.61 1.68 -23.23
CA GLY A 67 17.68 2.79 -24.16
C GLY A 67 19.06 3.22 -24.67
N GLU A 68 20.17 2.64 -24.21
CA GLU A 68 21.50 3.05 -24.68
C GLU A 68 22.40 1.84 -24.91
N THR A 69 22.20 1.19 -26.05
CA THR A 69 23.23 0.35 -26.64
C THR A 69 24.36 1.30 -27.04
N ILE A 70 25.40 1.35 -26.21
CA ILE A 70 26.65 2.04 -26.54
C ILE A 70 27.25 1.25 -27.72
N ASP A 71 27.13 1.80 -28.93
CA ASP A 71 27.94 1.39 -30.07
C ASP A 71 29.40 1.69 -29.73
N VAL A 72 30.08 0.71 -29.12
CA VAL A 72 31.53 0.72 -29.00
C VAL A 72 32.08 0.45 -30.40
N GLU A 73 32.33 1.53 -31.11
CA GLU A 73 33.16 1.57 -32.30
C GLU A 73 34.51 0.91 -31.98
N ALA A 74 34.66 -0.34 -32.40
CA ALA A 74 35.91 -1.07 -32.34
C ALA A 74 36.89 -0.38 -33.31
N LYS A 75 37.64 0.58 -32.78
CA LYS A 75 38.87 1.09 -33.41
C LYS A 75 39.89 -0.04 -33.40
N SER A 76 39.82 -0.92 -34.39
CA SER A 76 40.86 -1.90 -34.71
C SER A 76 42.07 -1.14 -35.26
N HIS A 77 42.92 -0.71 -34.34
CA HIS A 77 44.27 -0.27 -34.64
C HIS A 77 45.22 -1.32 -34.06
N ASP A 78 45.42 -2.42 -34.80
CA ASP A 78 46.53 -3.32 -34.54
C ASP A 78 47.68 -2.95 -35.49
N THR A 79 48.59 -2.16 -34.97
CA THR A 79 49.92 -1.92 -35.55
C THR A 79 50.93 -2.65 -34.70
N ALA A 80 51.31 -3.85 -35.13
CA ALA A 80 52.52 -4.62 -34.77
C ALA A 80 52.32 -6.01 -35.42
N ASP A 81 53.27 -6.76 -35.98
CA ASP A 81 54.71 -6.70 -36.11
C ASP A 81 55.03 -7.86 -37.09
N LYS A 82 55.77 -7.57 -38.17
CA LYS A 82 56.91 -8.35 -38.67
C LYS A 82 56.80 -9.89 -38.83
N ARG A 83 57.13 -10.31 -40.07
CA ARG A 83 57.64 -11.61 -40.57
C ARG A 83 56.66 -12.39 -41.46
N SER A 84 56.83 -12.21 -42.76
CA SER A 84 57.32 -13.24 -43.71
C SER A 84 57.22 -12.70 -45.13
#